data_AF-A0A8B8AU79-F1
#
_entry.id   AF-A0A8B8AU79-F1
#
_cell.length_a   1.000
_cell.length_b   1.000
_cell.length_c   1.000
_cell.angle_alpha   90.00
_cell.angle_beta   90.00
_cell.angle_gamma   90.00
#
_symmetry.space_group_name_H-M   'P 1'
#
loop_
_entity.id
_entity.type
_entity.pdbx_description
1 polymer ?
#
loop_
_entity_poly.entity_id
_entity_poly.type
_entity_poly.pdbx_seq_one_letter_code
_entity_poly.pdbx_strand_id
1 'polypeptide(L)'
;MKTFTLALFAILILGISAQWKNEWDRPLNFQCPSSKSYIYQIVSTHNNKKEDRRFDFNCRPLHDVAGPVTCSLSGYVNNYDDPVLYTCPNGGYLNGVSSVHDNKKEDRRYRFRCCTPKSGYYHKNCRWTGYVNNWDETFNYFVPSGYVIRGVNSIHNNKKEDRRFKFEICQIAKH
;
A
#
# COMPACT_ATOMS: atom_id res chain seq x y z
N MET A 1 -12.94 26.02 -55.00
CA MET A 1 -13.23 24.78 -54.23
C MET A 1 -12.22 24.71 -53.10
N LYS A 2 -12.66 24.78 -51.83
CA LYS A 2 -11.75 24.81 -50.67
C LYS A 2 -11.44 23.37 -50.25
N THR A 3 -10.17 22.97 -50.36
CA THR A 3 -9.66 21.69 -49.87
C THR A 3 -9.60 21.72 -48.35
N PHE A 4 -10.39 20.86 -47.70
CA PHE A 4 -10.30 20.62 -46.26
C PHE A 4 -9.33 19.47 -46.01
N THR A 5 -8.18 19.78 -45.43
CA THR A 5 -7.24 18.80 -44.90
C THR A 5 -7.75 18.32 -43.54
N LEU A 6 -8.16 17.05 -43.45
CA LEU A 6 -8.46 16.40 -42.18
C LEU A 6 -7.13 16.09 -41.47
N ALA A 7 -6.82 16.80 -40.38
CA ALA A 7 -5.72 16.43 -39.49
C ALA A 7 -6.19 15.32 -38.54
N LEU A 8 -5.65 14.11 -38.73
CA LEU A 8 -5.92 12.97 -37.86
C LEU A 8 -5.08 13.12 -36.59
N PHE A 9 -5.69 13.59 -35.50
CA PHE A 9 -5.04 13.59 -34.19
C PHE A 9 -5.08 12.18 -33.59
N ALA A 10 -3.96 11.48 -33.64
CA ALA A 10 -3.78 10.23 -32.90
C ALA A 10 -3.72 10.56 -31.40
N ILE A 11 -4.77 10.18 -30.66
CA ILE A 11 -4.79 10.26 -29.21
C ILE A 11 -3.89 9.13 -28.70
N LEU A 12 -2.70 9.49 -28.21
CA LEU A 12 -1.81 8.55 -27.53
C LEU A 12 -2.43 8.24 -26.17
N ILE A 13 -3.15 7.12 -26.05
CA ILE A 13 -3.55 6.58 -24.76
C ILE A 13 -2.28 6.10 -24.05
N LEU A 14 -1.68 6.97 -23.24
CA LEU A 14 -0.66 6.58 -22.27
C LEU A 14 -1.35 5.70 -21.23
N GLY A 15 -1.33 4.39 -21.46
CA GLY A 15 -1.71 3.43 -20.44
C GLY A 15 -0.84 3.67 -19.21
N ILE A 16 -1.47 4.01 -18.08
CA ILE A 16 -0.77 4.13 -16.80
C ILE A 16 -0.37 2.71 -16.39
N SER A 17 0.83 2.28 -16.80
CA SER A 17 1.42 1.03 -16.34
C SER A 17 1.89 1.21 -14.91
N ALA A 18 1.53 0.28 -14.01
CA ALA A 18 2.05 0.26 -12.64
C ALA A 18 3.59 0.28 -12.65
N GLN A 19 4.18 1.16 -11.85
CA GLN A 19 5.62 1.27 -11.71
C GLN A 19 6.06 0.47 -10.48
N TRP A 20 6.21 -0.85 -10.67
CA TRP A 20 6.55 -1.79 -9.61
C TRP A 20 7.74 -1.28 -8.76
N LYS A 21 7.54 -1.25 -7.44
CA LYS A 21 8.53 -0.84 -6.44
C LYS A 21 9.42 -2.00 -5.96
N ASN A 22 9.13 -3.21 -6.44
CA ASN A 22 9.99 -4.37 -6.31
C ASN A 22 9.83 -5.28 -7.54
N GLU A 23 10.86 -6.06 -7.82
CA GLU A 23 10.77 -7.20 -8.74
C GLU A 23 10.40 -8.48 -8.00
N TRP A 24 10.10 -9.54 -8.75
CA TRP A 24 9.87 -10.89 -8.22
C TRP A 24 11.09 -11.41 -7.47
N ASP A 25 10.85 -12.12 -6.36
CA ASP A 25 11.85 -12.70 -5.46
C ASP A 25 12.77 -11.65 -4.83
N ARG A 26 12.50 -10.36 -5.06
CA ARG A 26 13.32 -9.24 -4.57
C ARG A 26 12.66 -8.53 -3.40
N PRO A 27 13.48 -7.97 -2.48
CA PRO A 27 12.97 -7.16 -1.39
C PRO A 27 12.13 -5.98 -1.88
N LEU A 28 11.11 -5.64 -1.10
CA LEU A 28 10.39 -4.38 -1.20
C LEU A 28 10.95 -3.42 -0.15
N ASN A 29 11.23 -2.18 -0.55
CA ASN A 29 11.54 -1.10 0.37
C ASN A 29 10.99 0.22 -0.18
N PHE A 30 9.75 0.53 0.21
CA PHE A 30 9.05 1.72 -0.23
C PHE A 30 8.71 2.63 0.95
N GLN A 31 8.89 3.93 0.76
CA GLN A 31 8.36 4.97 1.65
C GLN A 31 7.88 6.16 0.81
N CYS A 32 6.83 6.83 1.27
CA CYS A 32 6.41 8.10 0.68
C CYS A 32 7.51 9.16 0.80
N PRO A 33 7.55 10.15 -0.12
CA PRO A 33 8.63 11.14 -0.17
C PRO A 33 8.66 12.11 1.02
N SER A 34 7.58 12.20 1.78
CA SER A 34 7.46 13.07 2.96
C SER A 34 6.88 12.30 4.13
N SER A 35 7.29 12.67 5.35
CA SER A 35 6.64 12.19 6.58
C SER A 35 5.18 12.64 6.62
N LYS A 36 4.82 13.77 6.01
CA LYS A 36 3.46 14.29 5.88
C LYS A 36 2.72 13.80 4.64
N SER A 37 3.06 12.60 4.16
CA SER A 37 2.31 11.93 3.09
C SER A 37 1.97 10.52 3.54
N TYR A 38 0.87 9.99 3.05
CA TYR A 38 0.44 8.62 3.32
C TYR A 38 0.23 7.86 2.02
N ILE A 39 0.31 6.53 2.10
CA ILE A 39 -0.02 5.65 0.98
C ILE A 39 -1.53 5.71 0.77
N TYR A 40 -1.97 6.23 -0.38
CA TYR A 40 -3.40 6.32 -0.73
C TYR A 40 -3.80 5.29 -1.79
N GLN A 41 -2.84 4.69 -2.50
CA GLN A 41 -3.10 3.64 -3.47
C GLN A 41 -2.07 2.52 -3.30
N ILE A 42 -2.56 1.28 -3.34
CA ILE A 42 -1.74 0.07 -3.36
C ILE A 42 -2.18 -0.78 -4.54
N VAL A 43 -1.25 -1.04 -5.45
CA VAL A 43 -1.44 -2.00 -6.55
C VAL A 43 -0.57 -3.21 -6.27
N SER A 44 -1.10 -4.41 -6.41
CA SER A 44 -0.29 -5.62 -6.30
C SER A 44 -0.79 -6.71 -7.22
N THR A 45 0.16 -7.44 -7.81
CA THR A 45 -0.09 -8.60 -8.66
C THR A 45 0.79 -9.76 -8.22
N HIS A 46 0.29 -10.98 -8.38
CA HIS A 46 0.96 -12.24 -8.04
C HIS A 46 1.37 -12.99 -9.31
N ASN A 47 2.38 -13.85 -9.21
CA ASN A 47 2.83 -14.70 -10.31
C ASN A 47 3.07 -16.14 -9.87
N ASN A 48 2.25 -17.07 -10.35
CA ASN A 48 2.30 -18.50 -9.96
C ASN A 48 3.59 -19.26 -10.36
N LYS A 49 4.50 -18.68 -11.16
CA LYS A 49 5.82 -19.32 -11.41
C LYS A 49 6.86 -18.88 -10.39
N LYS A 50 6.65 -17.70 -9.81
CA LYS A 50 7.51 -17.09 -8.80
C LYS A 50 6.95 -17.26 -7.40
N GLU A 51 5.66 -17.52 -7.30
CA GLU A 51 4.88 -17.57 -6.07
C GLU A 51 5.14 -16.35 -5.17
N ASP A 52 5.17 -15.19 -5.83
CA ASP A 52 5.55 -13.94 -5.21
C ASP A 52 4.63 -12.80 -5.67
N ARG A 53 4.62 -11.69 -4.93
CA ARG A 53 3.91 -10.46 -5.24
C ARG A 53 4.85 -9.29 -5.55
N ARG A 54 4.52 -8.54 -6.60
CA ARG A 54 5.02 -7.17 -6.82
C ARG A 54 4.02 -6.16 -6.30
N PHE A 55 4.54 -5.01 -5.89
CA PHE A 55 3.76 -3.92 -5.35
C PHE A 55 4.10 -2.60 -6.02
N ASP A 56 3.09 -1.78 -6.26
CA ASP A 56 3.23 -0.36 -6.57
C ASP A 56 2.41 0.47 -5.59
N PHE A 57 2.88 1.68 -5.31
CA PHE A 57 2.34 2.55 -4.28
C PHE A 57 2.33 3.99 -4.79
N ASN A 58 1.21 4.67 -4.57
CA ASN A 58 1.12 6.10 -4.74
C ASN A 58 0.81 6.79 -3.42
N CYS A 59 1.39 7.99 -3.26
CA CYS A 59 1.33 8.78 -2.04
C CYS A 59 0.53 10.05 -2.24
N ARG A 60 -0.18 10.47 -1.19
CA ARG A 60 -0.89 11.74 -1.15
C ARG A 60 -0.41 12.55 0.05
N PRO A 61 -0.25 13.88 -0.08
CA PRO A 61 0.02 14.71 1.08
C PRO A 61 -1.14 14.67 2.06
N LEU A 62 -0.81 14.75 3.35
CA LEU A 62 -1.74 14.85 4.46
C LEU A 62 -1.83 16.30 4.91
N HIS A 63 -2.67 17.09 4.25
CA HIS A 63 -2.77 18.53 4.48
C HIS A 63 -3.42 18.89 5.83
N ASP A 64 -4.29 18.01 6.35
CA ASP A 64 -5.07 18.26 7.57
C ASP A 64 -4.25 18.12 8.86
N VAL A 65 -2.98 17.71 8.75
CA VAL A 65 -2.04 17.59 9.88
C VAL A 65 -1.03 18.74 9.87
N ALA A 66 -1.24 19.68 10.78
CA ALA A 66 -0.30 20.72 11.12
C ALA A 66 0.76 20.25 12.13
N GLY A 67 1.94 20.88 12.09
CA GLY A 67 3.03 20.62 13.03
C GLY A 67 3.95 19.45 12.65
N PRO A 68 4.90 19.08 13.52
CA PRO A 68 5.86 18.01 13.26
C PRO A 68 5.21 16.62 13.21
N VAL A 69 5.76 15.76 12.36
CA VAL A 69 5.41 14.34 12.25
C VAL A 69 6.68 13.51 12.42
N THR A 70 6.64 12.51 13.29
CA THR A 70 7.75 11.57 13.49
C THR A 70 7.42 10.24 12.82
N CYS A 71 8.42 9.51 12.34
CA CYS A 71 8.19 8.23 11.68
C CYS A 71 9.13 7.16 12.20
N SER A 72 8.64 5.92 12.28
CA SER A 72 9.41 4.76 12.70
C SER A 72 9.07 3.57 11.80
N LEU A 73 10.10 2.81 11.42
CA LEU A 73 9.94 1.51 10.78
C LEU A 73 9.84 0.44 11.85
N SER A 74 8.81 -0.41 11.78
CA SER A 74 8.65 -1.53 12.70
C SER A 74 9.76 -2.58 12.55
N GLY A 75 9.84 -3.53 13.48
CA GLY A 75 10.44 -4.84 13.22
C GLY A 75 9.62 -5.64 12.18
N TYR A 76 10.05 -6.85 11.85
CA TYR A 76 9.19 -7.79 11.11
C TYR A 76 7.97 -8.12 11.96
N VAL A 77 6.78 -7.95 11.39
CA VAL A 77 5.51 -8.08 12.13
C VAL A 77 4.90 -9.46 12.00
N ASN A 78 5.47 -10.32 11.16
CA ASN A 78 5.10 -11.72 10.94
C ASN A 78 6.33 -12.55 10.59
N ASN A 79 6.26 -13.86 10.82
CA ASN A 79 7.11 -14.83 10.12
C ASN A 79 6.50 -15.22 8.77
N TYR A 80 7.23 -16.00 7.97
CA TYR A 80 6.66 -16.64 6.79
C TYR A 80 5.51 -17.56 7.20
N ASP A 81 4.53 -17.73 6.32
CA ASP A 81 3.27 -18.47 6.50
C ASP A 81 2.32 -17.87 7.56
N ASP A 82 2.86 -17.10 8.51
CA ASP A 82 2.09 -16.43 9.56
C ASP A 82 1.29 -15.23 9.01
N PRO A 83 0.11 -14.94 9.62
CA PRO A 83 -0.68 -13.78 9.26
C PRO A 83 0.04 -12.48 9.64
N VAL A 84 -0.21 -11.44 8.86
CA VAL A 84 0.05 -10.06 9.27
C VAL A 84 -1.19 -9.55 10.00
N LEU A 85 -1.01 -8.97 11.19
CA LEU A 85 -1.99 -8.11 11.83
C LEU A 85 -1.24 -6.99 12.54
N TYR A 86 -1.16 -5.84 11.90
CA TYR A 86 -0.37 -4.71 12.40
C TYR A 86 -1.12 -3.40 12.27
N THR A 87 -1.07 -2.58 13.31
CA THR A 87 -1.67 -1.26 13.38
C THR A 87 -0.61 -0.26 13.75
N CYS A 88 -0.54 0.86 13.04
CA CYS A 88 0.40 1.92 13.35
C CYS A 88 0.17 2.46 14.77
N PRO A 89 1.23 2.57 15.59
CA PRO A 89 1.11 2.97 16.99
C PRO A 89 0.80 4.47 17.11
N ASN A 90 0.34 4.89 18.30
CA ASN A 90 0.23 6.29 18.70
C ASN A 90 -0.60 7.19 17.76
N GLY A 91 -1.63 6.65 17.10
CA GLY A 91 -2.42 7.42 16.14
C GLY A 91 -1.68 7.72 14.82
N GLY A 92 -0.67 6.91 14.47
CA GLY A 92 0.05 7.04 13.22
C GLY A 92 -0.65 6.40 12.02
N TYR A 93 -0.17 6.74 10.83
CA TYR A 93 -0.64 6.23 9.55
C TYR A 93 0.48 5.56 8.75
N LEU A 94 0.09 4.69 7.83
CA LEU A 94 1.00 3.95 6.96
C LEU A 94 1.64 4.90 5.92
N ASN A 95 2.95 5.00 5.99
CA ASN A 95 3.78 5.84 5.13
C ASN A 95 4.68 5.01 4.20
N GLY A 96 5.01 3.78 4.60
CA GLY A 96 5.90 2.91 3.84
C GLY A 96 5.75 1.44 4.19
N VAL A 97 6.21 0.60 3.29
CA VAL A 97 6.16 -0.86 3.40
C VAL A 97 7.53 -1.40 3.01
N SER A 98 8.06 -2.31 3.82
CA SER A 98 9.23 -3.11 3.46
C SER A 98 8.92 -4.58 3.65
N SER A 99 9.42 -5.42 2.76
CA SER A 99 9.25 -6.87 2.88
C SER A 99 10.42 -7.62 2.28
N VAL A 100 10.63 -8.85 2.74
CA VAL A 100 11.58 -9.80 2.13
C VAL A 100 10.86 -11.08 1.77
N HIS A 101 11.20 -11.61 0.60
CA HIS A 101 10.69 -12.88 0.07
C HIS A 101 11.64 -14.03 0.44
N ASP A 102 11.13 -15.25 0.54
CA ASP A 102 11.93 -16.47 0.66
C ASP A 102 11.38 -17.53 -0.30
N ASN A 103 12.21 -18.03 -1.22
CA ASN A 103 11.78 -18.95 -2.28
C ASN A 103 11.56 -20.40 -1.80
N LYS A 104 11.87 -20.75 -0.54
CA LYS A 104 11.49 -22.06 0.01
C LYS A 104 10.13 -22.02 0.66
N LYS A 105 9.78 -20.86 1.20
CA LYS A 105 8.47 -20.56 1.79
C LYS A 105 7.47 -20.01 0.79
N GLU A 106 7.97 -19.45 -0.31
CA GLU A 106 7.18 -18.74 -1.33
C GLU A 106 6.26 -17.70 -0.70
N ASP A 107 6.84 -16.93 0.22
CA ASP A 107 6.10 -15.99 1.05
C ASP A 107 6.96 -14.80 1.50
N ARG A 108 6.29 -13.76 2.01
CA ARG A 108 6.89 -12.50 2.47
C ARG A 108 6.69 -12.23 3.96
N ARG A 109 7.76 -11.76 4.60
CA ARG A 109 7.70 -11.06 5.91
C ARG A 109 7.65 -9.56 5.71
N TYR A 110 6.82 -8.88 6.50
CA TYR A 110 6.53 -7.47 6.34
C TYR A 110 7.03 -6.61 7.50
N ARG A 111 7.39 -5.38 7.18
CA ARG A 111 7.68 -4.27 8.08
C ARG A 111 6.92 -3.05 7.59
N PHE A 112 6.43 -2.22 8.50
CA PHE A 112 5.65 -1.06 8.16
C PHE A 112 6.26 0.20 8.74
N ARG A 113 6.44 1.20 7.88
CA ARG A 113 6.83 2.55 8.28
C ARG A 113 5.57 3.32 8.63
N CYS A 114 5.44 3.66 9.89
CA CYS A 114 4.34 4.48 10.41
C CYS A 114 4.85 5.88 10.69
N CYS A 115 4.02 6.88 10.37
CA CYS A 115 4.26 8.27 10.69
C CYS A 115 3.15 8.77 11.63
N THR A 116 3.53 9.45 12.70
CA THR A 116 2.67 9.87 13.78
C THR A 116 2.73 11.39 13.94
N PRO A 117 1.59 12.10 13.82
CA PRO A 117 1.50 13.50 14.20
C PRO A 117 1.86 13.70 15.67
N LYS A 118 2.44 14.86 16.03
CA LYS A 118 2.54 15.26 17.45
C LYS A 118 1.15 15.33 18.09
N SER A 119 1.10 15.40 19.43
CA SER A 119 -0.13 15.44 20.22
C SER A 119 -1.16 16.45 19.70
N GLY A 120 -2.45 16.14 19.87
CA GLY A 120 -3.55 16.97 19.37
C GLY A 120 -4.34 16.34 18.23
N TYR A 121 -3.96 15.15 17.75
CA TYR A 121 -4.70 14.41 16.72
C TYR A 121 -5.11 13.02 17.22
N TYR A 122 -6.25 12.54 16.75
CA TYR A 122 -6.78 11.21 17.02
C TYR A 122 -7.43 10.61 15.77
N HIS A 123 -7.64 9.30 15.80
CA HIS A 123 -8.38 8.60 14.75
C HIS A 123 -9.86 8.50 15.08
N LYS A 124 -10.71 8.76 14.09
CA LYS A 124 -12.16 8.52 14.17
C LYS A 124 -12.65 7.75 12.95
N ASN A 125 -13.85 7.19 13.07
CA ASN A 125 -14.53 6.45 12.00
C ASN A 125 -13.67 5.31 11.41
N CYS A 126 -12.88 4.66 12.27
CA CYS A 126 -12.03 3.55 11.87
C CYS A 126 -12.87 2.34 11.45
N ARG A 127 -12.50 1.71 10.34
CA ARG A 127 -13.09 0.45 9.91
C ARG A 127 -12.09 -0.38 9.13
N TRP A 128 -12.21 -1.70 9.28
CA TRP A 128 -11.56 -2.64 8.36
C TRP A 128 -12.33 -2.69 7.05
N THR A 129 -11.59 -2.76 5.94
CA THR A 129 -12.15 -3.16 4.66
C THR A 129 -12.49 -4.66 4.69
N GLY A 130 -13.26 -5.11 3.70
CA GLY A 130 -13.17 -6.51 3.28
C GLY A 130 -11.75 -6.83 2.74
N TYR A 131 -11.50 -8.10 2.42
CA TYR A 131 -10.32 -8.42 1.63
C TYR A 131 -10.41 -7.74 0.26
N VAL A 132 -9.35 -7.03 -0.12
CA VAL A 132 -9.31 -6.26 -1.38
C VAL A 132 -8.95 -7.13 -2.59
N ASN A 133 -8.61 -8.40 -2.35
CA ASN A 133 -8.27 -9.40 -3.36
C ASN A 133 -8.60 -10.81 -2.87
N ASN A 134 -8.75 -11.77 -3.80
CA ASN A 134 -8.49 -13.18 -3.52
C ASN A 134 -7.03 -13.56 -3.82
N TRP A 135 -6.66 -14.80 -3.51
CA TRP A 135 -5.37 -15.37 -3.90
C TRP A 135 -5.22 -15.41 -5.42
N ASP A 136 -4.00 -15.29 -5.91
CA ASP A 136 -3.59 -15.25 -7.33
C ASP A 136 -4.16 -14.05 -8.11
N GLU A 137 -4.92 -13.16 -7.45
CA GLU A 137 -5.55 -12.01 -8.07
C GLU A 137 -4.70 -10.74 -7.92
N THR A 138 -4.79 -9.91 -8.95
CA THR A 138 -4.32 -8.53 -8.91
C THR A 138 -5.35 -7.65 -8.19
N PHE A 139 -4.87 -6.69 -7.41
CA PHE A 139 -5.74 -5.64 -6.88
C PHE A 139 -5.16 -4.25 -7.12
N ASN A 140 -6.07 -3.28 -7.12
CA ASN A 140 -5.79 -1.85 -7.13
C ASN A 140 -6.70 -1.19 -6.10
N TYR A 141 -6.19 -1.00 -4.89
CA TYR A 141 -6.96 -0.44 -3.78
C TYR A 141 -6.66 1.04 -3.63
N PHE A 142 -7.71 1.86 -3.58
CA PHE A 142 -7.67 3.28 -3.26
C PHE A 142 -8.26 3.55 -1.89
N VAL A 143 -7.54 4.31 -1.08
CA VAL A 143 -8.03 4.82 0.19
C VAL A 143 -9.09 5.90 -0.09
N PRO A 144 -10.30 5.80 0.51
CA PRO A 144 -11.33 6.82 0.35
C PRO A 144 -10.84 8.21 0.77
N SER A 145 -11.36 9.25 0.11
CA SER A 145 -10.99 10.64 0.44
C SER A 145 -11.24 10.95 1.93
N GLY A 146 -10.27 11.62 2.57
CA GLY A 146 -10.32 11.95 4.00
C GLY A 146 -9.96 10.79 4.94
N TYR A 147 -9.58 9.62 4.41
CA TYR A 147 -9.08 8.50 5.19
C TYR A 147 -7.59 8.26 4.95
N VAL A 148 -6.95 7.61 5.91
CA VAL A 148 -5.60 7.07 5.83
C VAL A 148 -5.64 5.58 6.17
N ILE A 149 -4.65 4.80 5.70
CA ILE A 149 -4.43 3.44 6.20
C ILE A 149 -3.73 3.55 7.55
N ARG A 150 -4.35 2.96 8.57
CA ARG A 150 -3.78 2.81 9.91
C ARG A 150 -3.24 1.41 10.13
N GLY A 151 -3.91 0.39 9.59
CA GLY A 151 -3.60 -1.01 9.84
C GLY A 151 -3.60 -1.87 8.58
N VAL A 152 -2.84 -2.94 8.63
CA VAL A 152 -2.73 -3.95 7.57
C VAL A 152 -3.02 -5.31 8.19
N ASN A 153 -3.87 -6.09 7.55
CA ASN A 153 -4.01 -7.51 7.84
C ASN A 153 -3.86 -8.30 6.54
N SER A 154 -3.15 -9.41 6.64
CA SER A 154 -2.93 -10.29 5.51
C SER A 154 -2.85 -11.74 5.97
N ILE A 155 -3.43 -12.64 5.18
CA ILE A 155 -3.41 -14.09 5.43
C ILE A 155 -2.77 -14.80 4.25
N HIS A 156 -1.92 -15.78 4.55
CA HIS A 156 -1.23 -16.62 3.58
C HIS A 156 -2.01 -17.91 3.31
N ASN A 157 -1.80 -18.53 2.14
CA ASN A 157 -2.34 -19.84 1.84
C ASN A 157 -1.29 -20.70 1.11
N ASN A 158 -0.80 -21.74 1.77
CA ASN A 158 0.30 -22.58 1.25
C ASN A 158 -0.06 -23.43 0.01
N LYS A 159 -1.35 -23.53 -0.37
CA LYS A 159 -1.70 -24.17 -1.66
C LYS A 159 -1.59 -23.21 -2.83
N LYS A 160 -1.66 -21.91 -2.53
CA LYS A 160 -1.59 -20.82 -3.48
C LYS A 160 -0.26 -20.10 -3.45
N GLU A 161 0.48 -20.26 -2.36
CA GLU A 161 1.71 -19.50 -2.05
C GLU A 161 1.50 -18.00 -2.33
N ASP A 162 0.38 -17.51 -1.78
CA ASP A 162 -0.07 -16.15 -1.98
C ASP A 162 -0.80 -15.59 -0.75
N ARG A 163 -0.92 -14.27 -0.72
CA ARG A 163 -1.54 -13.49 0.35
C ARG A 163 -2.76 -12.70 -0.11
N ARG A 164 -3.80 -12.71 0.74
CA ARG A 164 -4.90 -11.74 0.70
C ARG A 164 -4.62 -10.58 1.62
N PHE A 165 -5.15 -9.40 1.29
CA PHE A 165 -4.93 -8.18 2.06
C PHE A 165 -6.26 -7.51 2.44
N LYS A 166 -6.33 -6.97 3.65
CA LYS A 166 -7.35 -6.01 4.08
C LYS A 166 -6.67 -4.88 4.86
N PHE A 167 -7.29 -3.71 4.87
CA PHE A 167 -6.73 -2.51 5.48
C PHE A 167 -7.69 -1.93 6.50
N GLU A 168 -7.16 -1.47 7.63
CA GLU A 168 -7.89 -0.61 8.55
C GLU A 168 -7.70 0.82 8.08
N ILE A 169 -8.80 1.49 7.73
CA ILE A 169 -8.79 2.90 7.35
C ILE A 169 -9.44 3.73 8.45
N CYS A 170 -8.89 4.91 8.70
CA CYS A 170 -9.41 5.87 9.69
C CYS A 170 -9.38 7.29 9.12
N GLN A 171 -10.24 8.16 9.63
CA GLN A 171 -10.05 9.60 9.46
C GLN A 171 -9.14 10.12 10.57
N ILE A 172 -8.29 11.09 10.25
CA ILE A 172 -7.53 11.84 11.26
C ILE A 172 -8.32 13.10 11.61
N ALA A 173 -8.51 13.34 12.90
CA ALA A 173 -9.16 14.52 13.42
C ALA A 173 -8.28 15.20 14.46
N LYS A 174 -8.39 16.52 14.56
CA LYS A 174 -7.80 17.29 15.65
C LYS A 174 -8.74 17.25 16.86
N HIS A 175 -8.18 17.15 18.07
CA HIS A 175 -8.93 17.33 19.32
C HIS A 175 -9.63 18.69 19.36
#